data_AF-A0A0Q9H8J3-F1
#
_entry.id   AF-A0A0Q9H8J3-F1
#
_cell.length_a   1.000
_cell.length_b   1.000
_cell.length_c   1.000
_cell.angle_alpha   90.00
_cell.angle_beta   90.00
_cell.angle_gamma   90.00
#
_symmetry.space_group_name_H-M   'P 1'
#
loop_
_entity.id
_entity.type
_entity.pdbx_description
1 polymer ?
#
loop_
_entity_poly.entity_id
_entity_poly.type
_entity_poly.pdbx_seq_one_letter_code
_entity_poly.pdbx_strand_id
1 'polypeptide(L)'
;MADESAISNSDARADAGQLFAGPGEVRSHARDLDWSKSPLGLTTGWSPAIRTMVRSMFDSPFPICLWSGPEFALIYNDAYRRILVA
;
A
#
# COMPACT_ATOMS: atom_id res chain seq x y z
N MET A 1 -6.90 23.96 -15.01
CA MET A 1 -8.24 23.58 -14.54
C MET A 1 -8.53 22.21 -15.13
N ALA A 2 -7.92 21.18 -14.53
CA ALA A 2 -8.15 19.80 -14.92
C ALA A 2 -9.26 19.27 -14.02
N ASP A 3 -10.28 18.72 -14.65
CA ASP A 3 -11.46 18.13 -14.06
C ASP A 3 -11.06 17.01 -13.08
N GLU A 4 -11.22 17.28 -11.78
CA GLU A 4 -10.98 16.39 -10.64
C GLU A 4 -12.15 15.39 -10.49
N SER A 5 -12.66 14.91 -11.63
CA SER A 5 -13.80 14.02 -11.71
C SER A 5 -13.42 12.67 -11.11
N ALA A 6 -14.00 12.43 -9.93
CA ALA A 6 -14.19 11.17 -9.23
C ALA A 6 -13.35 10.00 -9.78
N ILE A 7 -12.17 9.77 -9.19
CA ILE A 7 -11.50 8.47 -9.33
C ILE A 7 -12.52 7.42 -8.93
N SER A 8 -13.00 6.65 -9.92
CA SER A 8 -14.00 5.62 -9.69
C SER A 8 -13.42 4.61 -8.72
N ASN A 9 -14.24 4.10 -7.80
CA ASN A 9 -13.84 3.07 -6.83
C ASN A 9 -13.22 1.82 -7.53
N SER A 10 -13.59 1.58 -8.79
CA SER A 10 -12.96 0.55 -9.65
C SER A 10 -11.48 0.79 -9.90
N ASP A 11 -11.08 2.03 -10.17
CA ASP A 11 -9.74 2.39 -10.62
C ASP A 11 -8.78 2.41 -9.44
N ALA A 12 -9.25 2.90 -8.29
CA ALA A 12 -8.53 2.80 -7.02
C ALA A 12 -8.23 1.34 -6.64
N ARG A 13 -9.22 0.44 -6.77
CA ARG A 13 -9.03 -0.99 -6.45
C ARG A 13 -8.10 -1.67 -7.45
N ALA A 14 -8.18 -1.30 -8.74
CA ALA A 14 -7.26 -1.82 -9.75
C ALA A 14 -5.81 -1.37 -9.49
N ASP A 15 -5.60 -0.11 -9.11
CA ASP A 15 -4.28 0.43 -8.76
C ASP A 15 -3.67 -0.29 -7.55
N ALA A 16 -4.43 -0.47 -6.47
CA ALA A 16 -3.99 -1.26 -5.32
C ALA A 16 -3.69 -2.72 -5.72
N GLY A 17 -4.51 -3.31 -6.59
CA GLY A 17 -4.29 -4.63 -7.17
C GLY A 17 -2.93 -4.78 -7.86
N GLN A 18 -2.51 -3.76 -8.61
CA GLN A 18 -1.21 -3.73 -9.27
C GLN A 18 -0.06 -3.41 -8.31
N LEU A 19 -0.25 -2.48 -7.37
CA LEU A 19 0.78 -2.05 -6.43
C LEU A 19 1.20 -3.18 -5.48
N PHE A 20 0.24 -4.01 -5.07
CA PHE A 20 0.44 -5.15 -4.18
C PHE A 20 0.29 -6.49 -4.89
N ALA A 21 0.56 -6.58 -6.19
CA ALA A 21 0.47 -7.84 -6.94
C ALA A 21 1.41 -8.92 -6.37
N GLY A 22 1.07 -10.21 -6.57
CA GLY A 22 1.90 -11.33 -6.12
C GLY A 22 1.42 -12.01 -4.82
N PRO A 23 2.11 -13.10 -4.41
CA PRO A 23 1.73 -13.89 -3.24
C PRO A 23 2.10 -13.18 -1.93
N GLY A 24 1.48 -13.60 -0.83
CA GLY A 24 1.70 -13.04 0.50
C GLY A 24 0.38 -12.65 1.16
N GLU A 25 0.29 -12.90 2.46
CA GLU A 25 -0.89 -12.58 3.25
C GLU A 25 -1.03 -11.07 3.41
N VAL A 26 0.07 -10.37 3.69
CA VAL A 26 0.06 -8.91 3.82
C VAL A 26 -0.24 -8.26 2.47
N ARG A 27 0.28 -8.78 1.36
CA ARG A 27 -0.12 -8.35 0.01
C ARG A 27 -1.61 -8.56 -0.24
N SER A 28 -2.15 -9.72 0.15
CA SER A 28 -3.58 -10.00 -0.03
C SER A 28 -4.45 -9.01 0.74
N HIS A 29 -4.14 -8.79 2.01
CA HIS A 29 -4.85 -7.81 2.82
C HIS A 29 -4.71 -6.40 2.25
N ALA A 30 -3.53 -6.00 1.76
CA ALA A 30 -3.31 -4.69 1.16
C ALA A 30 -4.13 -4.47 -0.12
N ARG A 31 -4.42 -5.51 -0.91
CA ARG A 31 -5.32 -5.41 -2.09
C ARG A 31 -6.79 -5.29 -1.69
N ASP A 32 -7.17 -5.91 -0.57
CA ASP A 32 -8.55 -5.90 -0.08
C ASP A 32 -8.89 -4.69 0.80
N LEU A 33 -7.86 -4.00 1.31
CA LEU A 33 -8.00 -2.80 2.12
C LEU A 33 -8.68 -1.66 1.34
N ASP A 34 -9.68 -1.04 1.97
CA ASP A 34 -10.23 0.23 1.52
C ASP A 34 -9.27 1.37 1.90
N TRP A 35 -8.29 1.63 1.02
CA TRP A 35 -7.26 2.65 1.23
C TRP A 35 -7.80 4.07 1.40
N SER A 36 -9.02 4.37 0.92
CA SER A 36 -9.66 5.67 1.10
C SER A 36 -9.93 5.99 2.59
N LYS A 37 -10.06 4.95 3.40
CA LYS A 37 -10.25 5.03 4.86
C LYS A 37 -8.95 4.95 5.65
N SER A 38 -7.81 4.81 4.97
CA SER A 38 -6.50 4.78 5.61
C SER A 38 -5.93 6.20 5.74
N PRO A 39 -5.03 6.45 6.71
CA PRO A 39 -4.33 7.74 6.83
C PRO A 39 -3.46 8.12 5.62
N LEU A 40 -3.19 7.18 4.71
CA LEU A 40 -2.44 7.44 3.47
C LEU A 40 -3.36 7.78 2.29
N GLY A 41 -4.67 7.66 2.45
CA GLY A 41 -5.64 7.84 1.38
C GLY A 41 -5.48 6.83 0.24
N LEU A 42 -6.16 7.11 -0.86
CA LEU A 42 -6.14 6.29 -2.07
C LEU A 42 -4.71 6.10 -2.60
N THR A 43 -4.39 4.87 -3.01
CA THR A 43 -3.06 4.53 -3.54
C THR A 43 -2.70 5.33 -4.80
N THR A 44 -3.69 5.74 -5.59
CA THR A 44 -3.53 6.60 -6.78
C THR A 44 -2.97 7.98 -6.44
N GLY A 45 -3.19 8.47 -5.22
CA GLY A 45 -2.66 9.75 -4.74
C GLY A 45 -1.27 9.65 -4.08
N TRP A 46 -0.72 8.45 -3.92
CA TRP A 46 0.57 8.26 -3.26
C TRP A 46 1.71 8.84 -4.09
N SER A 47 2.70 9.44 -3.42
CA SER A 47 3.88 9.95 -4.09
C SER A 47 4.66 8.82 -4.80
N PRO A 48 5.36 9.12 -5.90
CA PRO A 48 6.19 8.14 -6.60
C PRO A 48 7.22 7.46 -5.69
N ALA A 49 7.78 8.20 -4.72
CA ALA A 49 8.74 7.68 -3.76
C ALA A 49 8.13 6.60 -2.85
N ILE A 50 6.94 6.84 -2.30
CA ILE A 50 6.23 5.86 -1.46
C ILE A 50 5.93 4.60 -2.28
N ARG A 51 5.36 4.76 -3.48
CA ARG A 51 5.02 3.64 -4.37
C ARG A 51 6.25 2.79 -4.74
N THR A 52 7.40 3.45 -4.97
CA THR A 52 8.67 2.76 -5.27
C THR A 52 9.16 1.97 -4.06
N MET A 53 9.18 2.57 -2.87
CA MET A 53 9.59 1.87 -1.64
C MET A 53 8.66 0.68 -1.33
N VAL A 54 7.35 0.85 -1.50
CA VAL A 54 6.36 -0.21 -1.30
C VAL A 54 6.60 -1.40 -2.23
N ARG A 55 6.86 -1.17 -3.52
CA ARG A 55 7.20 -2.26 -4.44
C ARG A 55 8.46 -3.00 -3.99
N SER A 56 9.54 -2.26 -3.73
CA SER A 56 10.82 -2.83 -3.30
C SER A 56 10.72 -3.63 -2.00
N MET A 57 10.00 -3.12 -1.00
CA MET A 57 9.93 -3.79 0.30
C MET A 57 9.13 -5.08 0.27
N PHE A 58 8.09 -5.15 -0.56
CA PHE A 58 7.25 -6.33 -0.64
C PHE A 58 7.90 -7.45 -1.46
N ASP A 59 8.87 -7.14 -2.33
CA ASP A 59 9.69 -8.13 -3.05
C ASP A 59 10.86 -8.65 -2.20
N SER A 60 11.15 -7.99 -1.06
CA SER A 60 12.25 -8.37 -0.17
C SER A 60 11.89 -9.56 0.72
N PRO A 61 12.81 -10.53 0.89
CA PRO A 61 12.65 -11.60 1.87
C PRO A 61 12.92 -11.14 3.32
N PHE A 62 13.48 -9.94 3.50
CA PHE A 62 13.82 -9.40 4.82
C PHE A 62 12.65 -8.61 5.42
N PRO A 63 12.52 -8.59 6.76
CA PRO A 63 11.56 -7.74 7.45
C PRO A 63 11.80 -6.26 7.15
N ILE A 64 10.83 -5.60 6.51
CA ILE A 64 10.89 -4.17 6.21
C ILE A 64 9.56 -3.54 6.58
N CYS A 65 9.63 -2.34 7.16
CA CYS A 65 8.48 -1.47 7.39
C CYS A 65 8.80 -0.04 6.96
N LEU A 66 7.76 0.71 6.63
CA LEU A 66 7.79 2.11 6.24
C LEU A 66 6.73 2.85 7.05
N TRP A 67 7.16 3.86 7.80
CA TRP A 67 6.27 4.87 8.36
C TRP A 67 6.06 5.97 7.32
N SER A 68 4.81 6.26 6.99
CA SER A 68 4.48 7.23 5.94
C SER A 68 3.32 8.14 6.32
N GLY A 69 3.30 9.33 5.70
CA GLY A 69 2.29 10.34 5.95
C GLY A 69 2.41 11.05 7.31
N PRO A 70 1.58 12.08 7.54
CA PRO A 70 1.60 12.88 8.76
C PRO A 70 1.15 12.12 10.01
N GLU A 71 0.32 11.09 9.82
CA GLU A 71 -0.21 10.24 10.90
C GLU A 71 0.69 9.02 11.18
N PHE A 72 1.86 8.92 10.53
CA PHE A 72 2.76 7.78 10.63
C PHE A 72 2.00 6.45 10.44
N ALA A 73 1.38 6.26 9.28
CA ALA A 73 0.82 4.96 8.93
C ALA A 73 1.95 3.95 8.69
N LEU A 74 1.82 2.77 9.28
CA LEU A 74 2.79 1.68 9.09
C LEU A 74 2.40 0.81 7.90
N ILE A 75 3.27 0.78 6.88
CA ILE A 75 3.24 -0.24 5.84
C ILE A 75 4.34 -1.24 6.18
N TYR A 76 4.05 -2.54 6.14
CA TYR A 76 5.02 -3.59 6.40
C TYR A 76 4.81 -4.77 5.45
N ASN A 77 5.85 -5.59 5.26
CA ASN A 77 5.78 -6.78 4.41
C ASN A 77 5.50 -8.07 5.22
N ASP A 78 5.29 -9.17 4.51
CA ASP A 78 5.03 -10.48 5.12
C ASP A 78 6.14 -10.96 6.07
N ALA A 79 7.40 -10.64 5.76
CA ALA A 79 8.53 -10.98 6.64
C ALA A 79 8.48 -10.22 7.97
N TYR A 80 8.08 -8.94 7.93
CA TYR A 80 7.89 -8.12 9.12
C TYR A 80 6.70 -8.56 9.97
N ARG A 81 5.61 -9.03 9.33
CA ARG A 81 4.45 -9.58 10.05
C ARG A 81 4.86 -10.68 11.03
N ARG A 82 5.82 -11.53 10.66
CA ARG A 82 6.32 -12.63 11.51
C ARG A 82 6.99 -12.14 12.80
N ILE A 83 7.50 -10.91 12.82
CA ILE A 83 8.07 -10.29 14.03
C ILE A 83 6.95 -9.78 14.94
N LEU A 84 5.88 -9.21 14.37
CA LEU A 84 4.78 -8.64 15.15
C LEU A 84 3.92 -9.69 15.86
N VAL A 85 3.85 -10.90 15.33
CA VAL A 85 3.07 -12.02 15.90
C VAL A 85 3.94 -13.00 16.70
N ALA A 86 5.17 -12.60 17.03
CA ALA A 86 6.11 -13.38 17.84
C ALA A 86 5.82 -13.28 19.34
#